data_AF-A0A817UBX7-F1
#
_entry.id   AF-A0A817UBX7-F1
#
_cell.length_a   1.000
_cell.length_b   1.000
_cell.length_c   1.000
_cell.angle_alpha   90.00
_cell.angle_beta   90.00
_cell.angle_gamma   90.00
#
_symmetry.space_group_name_H-M   'P 1'
#
loop_
_entity.id
_entity.type
_entity.pdbx_description
1 polymer ?
#
loop_
_entity_poly.entity_id
_entity_poly.type
_entity_poly.pdbx_seq_one_letter_code
_entity_poly.pdbx_strand_id
1 'polypeptide(L)'
;MNNLIFFNPGIIFLADGTFKVVPEVFYQLYIMHAIYRDHVVPVEYALLRRKATATYRRLMNEILKVAPQWMPQSMMIDFEKACINVYEEDFPNIL
;
A
#
# COMPACT_ATOMS: atom_id res chain seq x y z
N MET A 1 16.41 9.25 6.37
CA MET A 1 15.75 8.17 7.15
C MET A 1 15.58 6.98 6.24
N ASN A 2 15.88 5.77 6.71
CA ASN A 2 15.69 4.56 5.90
C ASN A 2 14.24 4.09 6.08
N ASN A 3 13.40 4.22 5.05
CA ASN A 3 11.97 3.90 5.14
C ASN A 3 11.70 2.41 5.41
N LEU A 4 12.71 1.56 5.23
CA LEU A 4 12.63 0.12 5.49
C LEU A 4 12.31 -0.22 6.95
N ILE A 5 12.55 0.68 7.90
CA ILE A 5 12.20 0.42 9.32
C ILE A 5 10.71 0.14 9.53
N PHE A 6 9.85 0.67 8.65
CA PHE A 6 8.41 0.51 8.72
C PHE A 6 7.93 -0.82 8.15
N PHE A 7 8.76 -1.52 7.37
CA PHE A 7 8.42 -2.81 6.74
C PHE A 7 8.82 -4.02 7.60
N ASN A 8 9.21 -3.78 8.86
CA ASN A 8 9.48 -4.83 9.82
C ASN A 8 8.19 -5.58 10.21
N PRO A 9 8.29 -6.85 10.67
CA PRO A 9 7.15 -7.58 11.20
C PRO A 9 6.46 -6.85 12.35
N GLY A 10 5.14 -7.04 12.48
CA GLY A 10 4.37 -6.45 13.59
C GLY A 10 3.87 -5.03 13.36
N ILE A 11 4.00 -4.51 12.14
CA ILE A 11 3.49 -3.18 11.78
C ILE A 11 2.11 -3.29 11.12
N ILE A 12 1.20 -2.43 11.55
CA ILE A 12 -0.13 -2.25 10.97
C ILE A 12 -0.05 -1.15 9.92
N PHE A 13 -0.66 -1.38 8.77
CA PHE A 13 -0.68 -0.43 7.66
C PHE A 13 -2.10 0.03 7.35
N LEU A 14 -2.21 1.28 6.91
CA LEU A 14 -3.44 1.91 6.44
C LEU A 14 -3.20 2.39 5.01
N ALA A 15 -4.07 2.08 4.05
CA ALA A 15 -3.90 2.57 2.70
C ALA A 15 -5.21 3.05 2.08
N ASP A 16 -5.14 4.21 1.42
CA ASP A 16 -6.28 4.88 0.81
C ASP A 16 -5.87 5.58 -0.49
N GLY A 17 -6.84 5.74 -1.40
CA GLY A 17 -6.69 6.44 -2.67
C GLY A 17 -7.41 7.78 -2.66
N THR A 18 -6.69 8.88 -2.88
CA THR A 18 -7.27 10.23 -3.04
C THR A 18 -7.26 10.70 -4.49
N PHE A 19 -8.40 11.26 -4.94
CA PHE A 19 -8.66 11.59 -6.35
C PHE A 19 -8.42 13.06 -6.69
N LYS A 20 -8.73 13.98 -5.76
CA LYS A 20 -8.84 15.42 -6.06
C LYS A 20 -7.50 16.13 -6.22
N VAL A 21 -6.40 15.44 -5.99
CA VAL A 21 -5.05 16.01 -5.90
C VAL A 21 -4.13 15.59 -7.05
N VAL A 22 -4.63 14.79 -8.00
CA VAL A 22 -3.80 14.24 -9.09
C VAL A 22 -4.06 14.91 -10.45
N PRO A 23 -3.03 15.08 -11.30
CA PRO A 23 -3.21 15.49 -12.69
C PRO A 23 -4.04 14.47 -13.48
N GLU A 24 -4.75 14.91 -14.53
CA GLU A 24 -5.70 14.09 -15.33
C GLU A 24 -5.13 12.76 -15.87
N VAL A 25 -3.81 12.65 -16.03
CA VAL A 25 -3.17 11.43 -16.53
C VAL A 25 -3.18 10.28 -15.50
N PHE A 26 -3.48 10.58 -14.23
CA PHE A 26 -3.61 9.65 -13.13
C PHE A 26 -5.04 9.64 -12.60
N TYR A 27 -5.45 8.48 -12.10
CA TYR A 27 -6.77 8.30 -11.53
C TYR A 27 -6.79 8.62 -10.04
N GLN A 28 -5.74 8.24 -9.30
CA GLN A 28 -5.64 8.46 -7.86
C GLN A 28 -4.18 8.53 -7.40
N LEU A 29 -3.97 9.24 -6.30
CA LEU A 29 -2.79 9.10 -5.47
C LEU A 29 -3.14 8.08 -4.39
N TYR A 30 -2.48 6.92 -4.46
CA TYR A 30 -2.52 5.89 -3.43
C TYR A 30 -1.45 6.19 -2.39
N ILE A 31 -1.82 6.20 -1.11
CA ILE A 31 -0.90 6.47 -0.02
C ILE A 31 -1.00 5.34 0.99
N MET A 32 0.15 4.74 1.31
CA MET A 32 0.27 3.78 2.40
C MET A 32 0.89 4.46 3.61
N HIS A 33 0.28 4.23 4.77
CA HIS A 33 0.76 4.69 6.06
C HIS A 33 1.09 3.49 6.94
N ALA A 34 2.16 3.59 7.72
CA ALA A 34 2.47 2.67 8.79
C ALA A 34 2.05 3.29 10.13
N ILE A 35 1.44 2.49 11.00
CA ILE A 35 1.26 2.84 12.40
C ILE A 35 2.52 2.41 13.15
N TYR A 36 3.33 3.39 13.55
CA TYR A 36 4.60 3.15 14.24
C TYR A 36 4.68 3.99 15.51
N ARG A 37 4.81 3.34 16.66
CA ARG A 37 4.89 3.99 17.99
C ARG A 37 3.77 5.03 18.19
N ASP A 38 2.53 4.63 17.94
CA ASP A 38 1.32 5.47 18.04
C ASP A 38 1.26 6.66 17.06
N HIS A 39 2.13 6.70 16.06
CA HIS A 39 2.10 7.72 15.00
C HIS A 39 1.71 7.08 13.67
N VAL A 40 0.88 7.79 12.90
CA VAL A 40 0.57 7.45 11.51
C VAL A 40 1.59 8.15 10.63
N VAL A 41 2.45 7.37 9.97
CA VAL A 41 3.54 7.89 9.13
C VAL A 41 3.30 7.44 7.69
N PRO A 42 3.22 8.33 6.71
CA PRO A 42 3.17 7.94 5.31
C PRO A 42 4.51 7.32 4.89
N VAL A 43 4.45 6.15 4.26
CA VAL A 43 5.64 5.36 3.91
C VAL A 43 5.77 5.11 2.41
N GLU A 44 4.67 5.22 1.67
CA GLU A 44 4.63 5.01 0.22
C GLU A 44 3.59 5.94 -0.42
N TYR A 45 3.94 6.44 -1.61
CA TYR A 45 3.08 7.29 -2.42
C TYR A 45 3.15 6.82 -3.88
N ALA A 46 2.02 6.38 -4.41
CA ALA A 46 1.90 5.90 -5.79
C ALA A 46 0.84 6.65 -6.57
N LEU A 47 1.24 7.19 -7.72
CA LEU A 47 0.29 7.71 -8.70
C LEU A 47 -0.22 6.56 -9.58
N LEU A 48 -1.47 6.16 -9.36
CA LEU A 48 -2.09 5.05 -10.07
C LEU A 48 -2.98 5.57 -11.20
N ARG A 49 -2.84 4.97 -12.38
CA ARG A 49 -3.61 5.36 -13.58
C ARG A 49 -4.99 4.72 -13.66
N ARG A 50 -5.24 3.65 -12.91
CA ARG A 50 -6.49 2.86 -12.93
C ARG A 50 -6.71 2.15 -11.59
N LYS A 51 -7.98 1.84 -11.32
CA LYS A 51 -8.45 0.95 -10.25
C LYS A 51 -8.60 -0.50 -10.74
N ALA A 52 -7.48 -1.12 -11.08
CA ALA A 52 -7.47 -2.43 -11.71
C ALA A 52 -6.42 -3.34 -11.09
N THR A 53 -6.69 -4.65 -10.99
CA THR A 53 -5.82 -5.63 -10.34
C THR A 53 -4.40 -5.60 -10.89
N ALA A 54 -4.23 -5.48 -12.21
CA ALA A 54 -2.90 -5.37 -12.83
C ALA A 54 -2.12 -4.12 -12.39
N THR A 55 -2.81 -3.02 -12.06
CA THR A 55 -2.18 -1.79 -11.55
C THR A 55 -1.70 -1.98 -10.13
N TYR A 56 -2.53 -2.55 -9.24
CA TYR A 56 -2.13 -2.87 -7.86
C TYR A 56 -1.04 -3.94 -7.81
N ARG A 57 -1.13 -4.98 -8.65
CA ARG A 57 -0.11 -6.02 -8.78
C ARG A 57 1.24 -5.42 -9.15
N ARG A 58 1.25 -4.45 -10.08
CA ARG A 58 2.47 -3.73 -10.44
C ARG A 58 3.01 -2.89 -9.29
N LEU A 59 2.14 -2.14 -8.59
CA LEU A 59 2.53 -1.39 -7.39
C LEU A 59 3.20 -2.31 -6.37
N MET A 60 2.56 -3.43 -6.05
CA MET A 60 3.05 -4.42 -5.09
C MET A 60 4.43 -4.97 -5.49
N ASN A 61 4.60 -5.32 -6.77
CA ASN A 61 5.89 -5.77 -7.28
C ASN A 61 7.00 -4.71 -7.11
N GLU A 62 6.70 -3.42 -7.30
CA GLU A 62 7.69 -2.36 -7.07
C GLU A 62 8.02 -2.20 -5.57
N ILE A 63 7.02 -2.31 -4.69
CA ILE A 63 7.23 -2.29 -3.23
C ILE A 63 8.14 -3.45 -2.81
N LEU A 64 7.83 -4.67 -3.25
CA LEU A 64 8.59 -5.89 -2.89
C LEU A 64 10.00 -5.91 -3.46
N LYS A 65 10.31 -5.19 -4.55
CA LYS A 65 11.70 -5.01 -5.00
C LYS A 65 12.55 -4.25 -3.99
N VAL A 66 11.95 -3.30 -3.27
CA VAL A 66 12.63 -2.44 -2.30
C VAL A 66 12.57 -3.05 -0.89
N ALA A 67 11.43 -3.66 -0.53
CA ALA A 67 11.18 -4.31 0.74
C ALA A 67 10.79 -5.79 0.54
N PRO A 68 11.72 -6.66 0.10
CA PRO A 68 11.42 -8.05 -0.22
C PRO A 68 11.04 -8.92 0.99
N GLN A 69 11.39 -8.47 2.20
CA GLN A 69 11.01 -9.13 3.45
C GLN A 69 9.84 -8.44 4.16
N TRP A 70 9.07 -7.62 3.44
CA TRP A 70 7.91 -6.99 4.03
C TRP A 70 6.92 -8.05 4.51
N MET A 71 6.52 -7.94 5.77
CA MET A 71 5.55 -8.84 6.39
C MET A 71 4.60 -8.02 7.29
N PRO A 72 3.51 -7.46 6.73
CA PRO A 72 2.57 -6.66 7.51
C PRO A 72 1.84 -7.53 8.55
N GLN A 73 1.53 -6.96 9.71
CA GLN A 73 0.70 -7.64 10.71
C GLN A 73 -0.78 -7.61 10.32
N SER A 74 -1.25 -6.44 9.91
CA SER A 74 -2.59 -6.24 9.37
C SER A 74 -2.61 -5.00 8.49
N MET A 75 -3.59 -4.93 7.60
CA MET A 75 -3.76 -3.83 6.67
C MET A 75 -5.23 -3.39 6.64
N MET A 76 -5.47 -2.10 6.89
CA MET A 76 -6.77 -1.48 6.64
C MET A 76 -6.72 -0.79 5.28
N ILE A 77 -7.54 -1.25 4.35
CA ILE A 77 -7.61 -0.71 3.00
C ILE A 77 -9.05 -0.38 2.62
N ASP A 78 -9.21 0.45 1.61
CA ASP A 78 -10.50 0.74 1.01
C ASP A 78 -11.12 -0.54 0.39
N PHE A 79 -12.45 -0.64 0.32
CA PHE A 79 -13.19 -1.86 -0.11
C PHE A 79 -13.06 -2.17 -1.62
N GLU A 80 -11.97 -1.78 -2.24
CA GLU A 80 -11.71 -2.01 -3.64
C GLU A 80 -11.24 -3.45 -3.89
N LYS A 81 -12.11 -4.25 -4.52
CA LYS A 81 -11.86 -5.67 -4.80
C LYS A 81 -10.55 -5.95 -5.53
N ALA A 82 -10.18 -5.09 -6.48
CA ALA A 82 -8.92 -5.22 -7.23
C ALA A 82 -7.69 -5.10 -6.33
N CYS A 83 -7.76 -4.23 -5.32
CA CYS A 83 -6.74 -4.01 -4.32
C CYS A 83 -6.71 -5.17 -3.32
N ILE A 84 -7.87 -5.53 -2.76
CA ILE A 84 -8.07 -6.65 -1.82
C ILE A 84 -7.44 -7.94 -2.37
N ASN A 85 -7.80 -8.33 -3.60
CA ASN A 85 -7.28 -9.55 -4.21
C ASN A 85 -5.75 -9.58 -4.27
N VAL A 86 -5.12 -8.42 -4.56
CA VAL A 86 -3.66 -8.37 -4.67
C VAL A 86 -2.99 -8.57 -3.32
N TYR A 87 -3.52 -7.93 -2.27
CA TYR A 87 -3.00 -8.06 -0.92
C TYR A 87 -3.22 -9.45 -0.34
N GLU A 88 -4.40 -10.07 -0.51
CA GLU A 88 -4.65 -11.43 -0.01
C GLU A 88 -3.79 -12.50 -0.71
N GLU A 89 -3.51 -12.31 -2.01
CA GLU A 89 -2.64 -13.23 -2.77
C GLU A 89 -1.19 -13.21 -2.25
N ASP A 90 -0.66 -12.05 -1.86
CA ASP A 90 0.73 -11.92 -1.38
C ASP A 90 0.86 -12.11 0.13
N PHE A 91 -0.20 -11.75 0.87
CA PHE A 91 -0.27 -11.80 2.31
C PHE A 91 -1.64 -12.39 2.73
N PRO A 92 -1.72 -13.71 2.95
CA PRO A 92 -2.97 -14.32 3.37
C PRO A 92 -3.37 -13.90 4.81
N ASN A 93 -4.64 -13.60 5.03
CA ASN A 93 -5.25 -13.30 6.36
C ASN A 93 -4.77 -12.02 7.06
N ILE A 94 -4.38 -10.98 6.31
CA ILE A 94 -3.96 -9.68 6.87
C ILE A 94 -5.02 -8.56 6.78
N LEU A 95 -6.11 -8.76 6.04
CA LEU A 95 -7.19 -7.78 5.83
C LEU A 95 -8.28 -7.90 6.88
#